data_AF-A0A2E7BW04-F1
#
_entry.id   AF-A0A2E7BW04-F1
#
_cell.length_a   1.000
_cell.length_b   1.000
_cell.length_c   1.000
_cell.angle_alpha   90.00
_cell.angle_beta   90.00
_cell.angle_gamma   90.00
#
_symmetry.space_group_name_H-M   'P 1'
#
loop_
_entity.id
_entity.type
_entity.pdbx_description
1 polymer ?
#
loop_
_entity_poly.entity_id
_entity_poly.type
_entity_poly.pdbx_seq_one_letter_code
_entity_poly.pdbx_strand_id
1 'polypeptide(L)'
;MLKTRRVVVARDVLPGGLVNLRRPSTPSLRLVPDDSLPPQLPIEEVLVFPEPAGSSEPAPAVVPAVVGPEVEPLEPAPVQVQEAASQPPMVVTEPLSDDEQHRRALSHLTKVAACFLVACGLTYVSDHFEAQRPWVEGEPIPVLRKVLSVEWSCVLRGLEAGCDQVPPAEEATPEARPGVLLAGLGIAATPSAQSGHLPVVKTVALASLKNNIEQELFDEPVFRPTPLPRRKIGQPRRIELFNSYALDPFFERLRVAELDHSLSHARVAFFGDSTNSLDGVTSTLRDRLQNRFGDGGPGFMVVGHFKQQNRRDHLLYRRRGSWEKSPTIWKTPAPGGRYGLGGIVSRNSGRASVDFAPRLIGDKRDGVHRLELYYQGQRGGGTMRLEVDGQAFEKIKTHAQGRVDRREIYDFDAPRSHFRLRMGQRDSVALYGVVMEKRQSGVVLDNLSLVGAEFGSFKKQERNHLVRQVKMRDPHLLIFNLAGNMVGRLNPDSSVSRRSWKKRALQTIQRIKAGAPEAACLVISPLDQGERHRGQIITRPKLPPAIDLLREIAAAEGCAFWDTWLAMGGEGSMAKWRAKRLGWSDLIHVSKRGHRAMGHLFADAIIAQYQDWLRLDGPGRVRHYRWVQAEVAGR
;
A
#
# COMPACT_ATOMS: atom_id res chain seq x y z
N MET A 1 31.00 11.92 -27.24
CA MET A 1 31.16 10.46 -27.34
C MET A 1 30.55 9.82 -26.09
N LEU A 2 29.30 9.33 -26.17
CA LEU A 2 28.61 8.68 -25.04
C LEU A 2 28.76 7.17 -25.18
N LYS A 3 29.42 6.53 -24.20
CA LYS A 3 29.56 5.06 -24.15
C LYS A 3 28.37 4.48 -23.37
N THR A 4 27.23 4.28 -24.04
CA THR A 4 26.09 3.54 -23.49
C THR A 4 26.40 2.04 -23.48
N ARG A 5 26.27 1.36 -22.33
CA ARG A 5 26.36 -0.11 -22.26
C ARG A 5 24.98 -0.72 -22.48
N ARG A 6 24.85 -1.52 -23.54
CA ARG A 6 23.62 -2.21 -23.95
C ARG A 6 23.68 -3.68 -23.51
N VAL A 7 22.65 -4.18 -22.83
CA VAL A 7 22.51 -5.62 -22.54
C VAL A 7 21.09 -6.05 -22.91
N VAL A 8 20.97 -6.82 -24.01
CA VAL A 8 19.72 -7.47 -24.41
C VAL A 8 19.82 -8.93 -23.98
N VAL A 9 19.04 -9.34 -22.97
CA VAL A 9 19.05 -10.73 -22.49
C VAL A 9 17.98 -11.52 -23.23
N ALA A 10 18.40 -12.40 -24.14
CA ALA A 10 17.64 -13.54 -24.64
C ALA A 10 18.37 -14.82 -24.21
N ARG A 11 17.67 -15.83 -23.68
CA ARG A 11 18.27 -17.08 -23.18
C ARG A 11 17.94 -18.25 -24.11
N ASP A 12 18.98 -18.94 -24.57
CA ASP A 12 19.02 -20.35 -24.99
C ASP A 12 20.15 -21.07 -24.23
N VAL A 13 20.16 -22.42 -24.24
CA VAL A 13 20.61 -23.33 -23.16
C VAL A 13 21.85 -24.20 -23.54
N LEU A 14 22.86 -24.27 -22.63
CA LEU A 14 23.89 -25.32 -22.29
C LEU A 14 24.94 -25.82 -23.32
N PRO A 15 26.03 -26.54 -22.90
CA PRO A 15 26.78 -26.60 -21.61
C PRO A 15 28.33 -26.57 -21.72
N GLY A 16 29.03 -26.47 -20.57
CA GLY A 16 30.32 -27.16 -20.33
C GLY A 16 31.58 -26.28 -20.18
N GLY A 17 32.19 -26.28 -18.99
CA GLY A 17 33.52 -25.72 -18.77
C GLY A 17 33.88 -25.57 -17.30
N LEU A 18 34.55 -26.58 -16.73
CA LEU A 18 35.19 -26.57 -15.41
C LEU A 18 36.30 -25.51 -15.34
N VAL A 19 36.29 -24.65 -14.31
CA VAL A 19 37.48 -23.86 -13.93
C VAL A 19 37.62 -23.80 -12.40
N ASN A 20 38.83 -24.14 -11.95
CA ASN A 20 39.33 -24.23 -10.58
C ASN A 20 39.11 -22.97 -9.73
N LEU A 21 38.62 -23.16 -8.51
CA LEU A 21 38.57 -22.15 -7.45
C LEU A 21 39.90 -22.11 -6.68
N ARG A 22 40.67 -21.04 -6.85
CA ARG A 22 41.69 -20.61 -5.85
C ARG A 22 41.05 -19.59 -4.91
N ARG A 23 41.06 -19.88 -3.61
CA ARG A 23 40.69 -18.94 -2.53
C ARG A 23 41.73 -17.82 -2.42
N PRO A 24 41.34 -16.55 -2.26
CA PRO A 24 42.17 -15.54 -1.62
C PRO A 24 41.75 -15.32 -0.16
N SER A 25 42.78 -15.08 0.64
CA SER A 25 42.86 -14.80 2.07
C SER A 25 42.00 -13.64 2.58
N THR A 26 41.40 -13.84 3.75
CA THR A 26 40.72 -12.85 4.59
C THR A 26 41.72 -11.88 5.23
N PRO A 27 41.55 -10.55 5.13
CA PRO A 27 42.18 -9.62 6.06
C PRO A 27 41.24 -9.34 7.24
N SER A 28 41.76 -9.51 8.45
CA SER A 28 41.14 -9.16 9.72
C SER A 28 40.99 -7.63 9.85
N LEU A 29 39.76 -7.13 9.91
CA LEU A 29 39.45 -5.73 10.24
C LEU A 29 39.26 -5.57 11.75
N ARG A 30 40.14 -4.77 12.38
CA ARG A 30 39.98 -4.29 13.76
C ARG A 30 38.83 -3.28 13.81
N LEU A 31 37.91 -3.48 14.75
CA LEU A 31 36.85 -2.54 15.09
C LEU A 31 37.43 -1.35 15.85
N VAL A 32 37.20 -0.13 15.33
CA VAL A 32 37.33 1.13 16.07
C VAL A 32 35.90 1.60 16.33
N PRO A 33 35.51 1.95 17.57
CA PRO A 33 34.20 2.51 17.84
C PRO A 33 34.16 3.95 17.35
N ASP A 34 33.24 4.26 16.43
CA ASP A 34 33.01 5.61 15.92
C ASP A 34 31.65 6.12 16.42
N ASP A 35 31.71 7.00 17.42
CA ASP A 35 30.60 7.73 18.02
C ASP A 35 30.24 8.98 17.20
N SER A 36 29.85 8.80 15.93
CA SER A 36 29.40 9.94 15.11
C SER A 36 28.23 9.60 14.19
N LEU A 37 27.06 9.34 14.79
CA LEU A 37 25.79 9.52 14.07
C LEU A 37 25.59 11.03 13.78
N PRO A 38 25.37 11.46 12.53
CA PRO A 38 25.08 12.85 12.24
C PRO A 38 23.75 13.29 12.88
N PRO A 39 23.62 14.57 13.26
CA PRO A 39 22.49 15.07 14.04
C PRO A 39 21.16 14.88 13.30
N GLN A 40 20.17 14.36 14.03
CA GLN A 40 18.79 14.24 13.58
C GLN A 40 18.23 15.65 13.29
N LEU A 41 17.88 15.92 12.04
CA LEU A 41 17.10 17.11 11.71
C LEU A 41 15.65 16.93 12.22
N PRO A 42 15.04 17.97 12.85
CA PRO A 42 13.66 17.89 13.33
C PRO A 42 12.70 17.62 12.17
N ILE A 43 11.81 16.64 12.35
CA ILE A 43 10.88 16.11 11.34
C ILE A 43 9.68 17.06 11.07
N GLU A 44 9.63 18.26 11.66
CA GLU A 44 8.40 19.08 11.66
C GLU A 44 8.35 20.27 10.68
N GLU A 45 9.42 20.61 9.94
CA GLU A 45 9.41 21.79 9.06
C GLU A 45 9.83 21.50 7.61
N VAL A 46 9.08 20.66 6.89
CA VAL A 46 8.91 20.84 5.44
C VAL A 46 7.55 20.27 5.09
N LEU A 47 6.62 21.11 4.63
CA LEU A 47 5.47 20.85 3.73
C LEU A 47 4.40 21.92 3.97
N VAL A 48 4.64 23.13 3.49
CA VAL A 48 3.57 24.08 3.17
C VAL A 48 3.54 24.22 1.65
N PHE A 49 2.48 23.74 1.01
CA PHE A 49 2.14 24.09 -0.36
C PHE A 49 0.82 24.86 -0.33
N PRO A 50 0.71 25.99 -1.04
CA PRO A 50 -0.49 26.80 -1.06
C PRO A 50 -1.65 26.04 -1.73
N GLU A 51 -2.86 26.28 -1.23
CA GLU A 51 -4.09 25.84 -1.87
C GLU A 51 -4.19 26.41 -3.29
N PRO A 52 -4.77 25.69 -4.27
CA PRO A 52 -4.98 26.24 -5.60
C PRO A 52 -5.99 27.39 -5.50
N ALA A 53 -5.53 28.60 -5.82
CA ALA A 53 -6.40 29.75 -6.05
C ALA A 53 -7.45 29.39 -7.12
N GLY A 54 -8.72 29.65 -6.81
CA GLY A 54 -9.82 29.45 -7.73
C GLY A 54 -9.66 30.34 -8.97
N SER A 55 -9.44 29.74 -10.13
CA SER A 55 -9.48 30.44 -11.40
C SER A 55 -10.94 30.57 -11.84
N SER A 56 -11.52 31.76 -11.64
CA SER A 56 -12.64 32.25 -12.43
C SER A 56 -12.09 32.72 -13.78
N GLU A 57 -12.38 32.00 -14.86
CA GLU A 57 -12.25 32.56 -16.22
C GLU A 57 -13.60 32.51 -16.95
N PRO A 58 -13.91 33.53 -17.77
CA PRO A 58 -15.23 33.72 -18.37
C PRO A 58 -15.42 32.93 -19.67
N ALA A 59 -16.68 32.74 -20.06
CA ALA A 59 -17.11 32.00 -21.24
C ALA A 59 -16.54 32.58 -22.56
N PRO A 60 -16.25 31.75 -23.57
CA PRO A 60 -15.67 32.22 -24.82
C PRO A 60 -16.71 32.91 -25.71
N ALA A 61 -16.26 33.99 -26.37
CA ALA A 61 -17.01 34.77 -27.34
C ALA A 61 -17.27 34.00 -28.64
N VAL A 62 -18.45 34.23 -29.21
CA VAL A 62 -18.93 33.73 -30.49
C VAL A 62 -18.22 34.48 -31.64
N VAL A 63 -17.64 33.75 -32.58
CA VAL A 63 -17.09 34.28 -33.84
C VAL A 63 -18.09 33.99 -34.97
N PRO A 64 -18.43 34.97 -35.84
CA PRO A 64 -19.37 34.74 -36.94
C PRO A 64 -18.69 34.04 -38.13
N ALA A 65 -19.40 33.12 -38.77
CA ALA A 65 -18.97 32.45 -39.99
C ALA A 65 -19.35 33.28 -41.23
N VAL A 66 -18.39 33.43 -42.14
CA VAL A 66 -18.55 34.04 -43.48
C VAL A 66 -18.88 32.95 -44.51
N VAL A 67 -19.62 33.36 -45.54
CA VAL A 67 -20.49 32.63 -46.47
C VAL A 67 -19.80 32.09 -47.74
N GLY A 68 -20.34 30.98 -48.27
CA GLY A 68 -20.54 30.72 -49.72
C GLY A 68 -20.14 29.33 -50.23
N PRO A 69 -20.68 28.85 -51.39
CA PRO A 69 -22.00 29.04 -52.00
C PRO A 69 -22.77 27.70 -52.23
N GLU A 70 -24.01 27.83 -52.73
CA GLU A 70 -25.02 26.80 -53.04
C GLU A 70 -24.54 25.62 -53.90
N VAL A 71 -25.02 24.42 -53.54
CA VAL A 71 -25.10 23.24 -54.43
C VAL A 71 -26.43 22.52 -54.15
N GLU A 72 -27.19 22.25 -55.23
CA GLU A 72 -28.49 21.56 -55.26
C GLU A 72 -28.48 20.17 -54.59
N PRO A 73 -29.57 19.74 -53.93
CA PRO A 73 -29.69 18.36 -53.44
C PRO A 73 -30.37 17.44 -54.47
N LEU A 74 -29.66 16.36 -54.79
CA LEU A 74 -30.13 15.17 -55.51
C LEU A 74 -31.24 14.42 -54.74
N GLU A 75 -32.26 13.98 -55.47
CA GLU A 75 -33.35 13.12 -55.03
C GLU A 75 -32.88 11.74 -54.50
N PRO A 76 -33.46 11.22 -53.41
CA PRO A 76 -33.34 9.81 -53.04
C PRO A 76 -34.56 8.99 -53.49
N ALA A 77 -34.26 7.81 -54.04
CA ALA A 77 -35.18 6.75 -54.46
C ALA A 77 -36.01 6.14 -53.31
N PRO A 78 -37.15 5.46 -53.59
CA PRO A 78 -38.21 5.20 -52.63
C PRO A 78 -37.98 3.93 -51.80
N VAL A 79 -38.28 4.00 -50.50
CA VAL A 79 -38.39 2.81 -49.63
C VAL A 79 -39.71 2.88 -48.86
N GLN A 80 -40.34 1.72 -48.78
CA GLN A 80 -41.75 1.44 -48.50
C GLN A 80 -42.30 1.99 -47.17
N VAL A 81 -43.53 2.51 -47.25
CA VAL A 81 -44.36 2.92 -46.13
C VAL A 81 -45.13 1.71 -45.60
N GLN A 82 -44.91 1.35 -44.33
CA GLN A 82 -45.84 0.55 -43.54
C GLN A 82 -46.64 1.50 -42.63
N GLU A 83 -47.96 1.39 -42.68
CA GLU A 83 -48.92 2.16 -41.86
C GLU A 83 -48.65 1.97 -40.37
N ALA A 84 -48.48 3.09 -39.65
CA ALA A 84 -48.49 3.14 -38.19
C ALA A 84 -49.62 4.06 -37.73
N ALA A 85 -50.39 3.55 -36.77
CA ALA A 85 -51.60 4.13 -36.21
C ALA A 85 -51.42 5.58 -35.70
N SER A 86 -52.47 6.37 -35.91
CA SER A 86 -52.64 7.75 -35.44
C SER A 86 -52.56 7.87 -33.91
N GLN A 87 -51.65 8.71 -33.41
CA GLN A 87 -51.65 9.19 -32.02
C GLN A 87 -52.53 10.45 -31.90
N PRO A 88 -53.28 10.64 -30.79
CA PRO A 88 -54.01 11.88 -30.54
C PRO A 88 -53.07 13.02 -30.12
N PRO A 89 -53.47 14.30 -30.28
CA PRO A 89 -52.59 15.44 -30.00
C PRO A 89 -52.23 15.56 -28.53
N MET A 90 -50.96 15.87 -28.24
CA MET A 90 -50.47 16.16 -26.89
C MET A 90 -51.11 17.44 -26.33
N VAL A 91 -51.78 17.30 -25.19
CA VAL A 91 -52.20 18.42 -24.35
C VAL A 91 -50.96 19.02 -23.70
N VAL A 92 -50.60 20.25 -24.09
CA VAL A 92 -49.62 21.05 -23.37
C VAL A 92 -50.29 21.52 -22.07
N THR A 93 -49.83 21.00 -20.93
CA THR A 93 -50.27 21.47 -19.61
C THR A 93 -49.38 22.63 -19.20
N GLU A 94 -49.98 23.76 -18.78
CA GLU A 94 -49.24 24.89 -18.23
C GLU A 94 -48.40 24.47 -17.00
N PRO A 95 -47.19 25.04 -16.81
CA PRO A 95 -46.36 24.72 -15.66
C PRO A 95 -47.06 25.16 -14.36
N LEU A 96 -47.12 24.23 -13.39
CA LEU A 96 -47.70 24.46 -12.06
C LEU A 96 -46.98 25.61 -11.35
N SER A 97 -47.74 26.46 -10.65
CA SER A 97 -47.19 27.50 -9.77
C SER A 97 -46.22 26.91 -8.73
N ASP A 98 -45.23 27.69 -8.29
CA ASP A 98 -44.23 27.26 -7.31
C ASP A 98 -44.86 26.74 -6.00
N ASP A 99 -45.98 27.31 -5.56
CA ASP A 99 -46.73 26.87 -4.38
C ASP A 99 -47.37 25.49 -4.55
N GLU A 100 -47.77 25.16 -5.77
CA GLU A 100 -48.38 23.87 -6.07
C GLU A 100 -47.33 22.78 -6.29
N GLN A 101 -46.16 23.15 -6.83
CA GLN A 101 -44.98 22.28 -6.83
C GLN A 101 -44.49 22.00 -5.40
N HIS A 102 -44.47 23.01 -4.53
CA HIS A 102 -44.07 22.86 -3.12
C HIS A 102 -45.02 21.93 -2.35
N ARG A 103 -46.35 22.12 -2.51
CA ARG A 103 -47.35 21.23 -1.89
C ARG A 103 -47.25 19.79 -2.40
N ARG A 104 -47.01 19.58 -3.70
CA ARG A 104 -46.77 18.23 -4.25
C ARG A 104 -45.49 17.63 -3.68
N ALA A 105 -44.41 18.39 -3.56
CA ALA A 105 -43.17 17.92 -2.97
C ALA A 105 -43.35 17.48 -1.50
N LEU A 106 -44.07 18.26 -0.69
CA LEU A 106 -44.43 17.90 0.69
C LEU A 106 -45.31 16.65 0.77
N SER A 107 -46.28 16.51 -0.15
CA SER A 107 -47.11 15.31 -0.24
C SER A 107 -46.29 14.08 -0.59
N HIS A 108 -45.36 14.18 -1.55
CA HIS A 108 -44.44 13.10 -1.90
C HIS A 108 -43.52 12.72 -0.74
N LEU A 109 -42.95 13.72 -0.04
CA LEU A 109 -42.12 13.49 1.13
C LEU A 109 -42.89 12.75 2.24
N THR A 110 -44.13 13.17 2.51
CA THR A 110 -45.02 12.53 3.48
C THR A 110 -45.32 11.09 3.10
N LYS A 111 -45.62 10.81 1.82
CA LYS A 111 -45.86 9.44 1.33
C LYS A 111 -44.63 8.55 1.47
N VAL A 112 -43.45 9.05 1.12
CA VAL A 112 -42.19 8.32 1.28
C VAL A 112 -41.90 8.04 2.75
N ALA A 113 -42.09 9.03 3.63
CA ALA A 113 -41.93 8.87 5.07
C ALA A 113 -42.90 7.83 5.65
N ALA A 114 -44.17 7.85 5.25
CA ALA A 114 -45.17 6.87 5.66
C ALA A 114 -44.81 5.45 5.19
N CYS A 115 -44.43 5.27 3.92
CA CYS A 115 -43.97 3.98 3.40
C CYS A 115 -42.74 3.46 4.15
N PHE A 116 -41.79 4.34 4.48
CA PHE A 116 -40.61 3.98 5.25
C PHE A 116 -40.95 3.53 6.67
N LEU A 117 -41.86 4.23 7.36
CA LEU A 117 -42.34 3.86 8.69
C LEU A 117 -43.09 2.52 8.69
N VAL A 118 -43.93 2.27 7.68
CA VAL A 118 -44.60 0.98 7.52
C VAL A 118 -43.59 -0.14 7.28
N ALA A 119 -42.60 0.06 6.40
CA ALA A 119 -41.54 -0.91 6.17
C ALA A 119 -40.71 -1.20 7.43
N CYS A 120 -40.43 -0.17 8.24
CA CYS A 120 -39.79 -0.33 9.54
C CYS A 120 -40.68 -1.12 10.51
N GLY A 121 -41.97 -0.79 10.60
CA GLY A 121 -42.94 -1.49 11.45
C GLY A 121 -43.06 -2.98 11.10
N LEU A 122 -43.03 -3.32 9.81
CA LEU A 122 -43.10 -4.72 9.35
C LEU A 122 -41.93 -5.57 9.85
N THR A 123 -40.76 -4.99 10.17
CA THR A 123 -39.63 -5.74 10.77
C THR A 123 -39.91 -6.23 12.21
N TYR A 124 -40.96 -5.72 12.86
CA TYR A 124 -41.40 -6.16 14.19
C TYR A 124 -42.54 -7.18 14.14
N VAL A 125 -43.14 -7.41 12.97
CA VAL A 125 -44.27 -8.34 12.79
C VAL A 125 -43.79 -9.77 12.53
N SER A 126 -42.52 -9.95 12.13
CA SER A 126 -41.93 -11.27 11.86
C SER A 126 -40.52 -11.38 12.43
N ASP A 127 -40.24 -12.48 13.11
CA ASP A 127 -38.92 -12.79 13.66
C ASP A 127 -37.87 -13.04 12.57
N HIS A 128 -38.30 -13.34 11.34
CA HIS A 128 -37.38 -13.46 10.20
C HIS A 128 -36.63 -12.16 9.88
N PHE A 129 -37.21 -11.01 10.26
CA PHE A 129 -36.64 -9.68 10.05
C PHE A 129 -36.07 -9.07 11.34
N GLU A 130 -35.90 -9.86 12.40
CA GLU A 130 -35.41 -9.37 13.70
C GLU A 130 -34.06 -8.65 13.58
N ALA A 131 -33.14 -9.17 12.75
CA ALA A 131 -31.84 -8.54 12.49
C ALA A 131 -31.94 -7.18 11.76
N GLN A 132 -33.10 -6.86 11.19
CA GLN A 132 -33.36 -5.64 10.42
C GLN A 132 -34.19 -4.63 11.23
N ARG A 133 -34.55 -4.95 12.48
CA ARG A 133 -35.28 -4.06 13.38
C ARG A 133 -34.47 -2.76 13.59
N PRO A 134 -35.05 -1.60 13.27
CA PRO A 134 -34.34 -0.32 13.37
C PRO A 134 -34.02 0.11 14.81
N TRP A 135 -34.68 -0.47 15.83
CA TRP A 135 -34.40 -0.35 17.27
C TRP A 135 -34.89 -1.60 18.03
N VAL A 136 -34.44 -1.82 19.27
CA VAL A 136 -34.97 -2.87 20.15
C VAL A 136 -35.44 -2.29 21.48
N GLU A 137 -36.25 -3.04 22.21
CA GLU A 137 -36.76 -2.65 23.52
C GLU A 137 -35.60 -2.31 24.47
N GLY A 138 -35.64 -1.12 25.09
CA GLY A 138 -34.57 -0.58 25.93
C GLY A 138 -33.57 0.36 25.25
N GLU A 139 -33.60 0.52 23.92
CA GLU A 139 -32.76 1.49 23.19
C GLU A 139 -33.56 2.76 22.78
N PRO A 140 -32.94 3.97 22.82
CA PRO A 140 -33.60 5.19 22.37
C PRO A 140 -33.81 5.19 20.85
N ILE A 141 -35.02 5.55 20.41
CA ILE A 141 -35.40 5.60 18.98
C ILE A 141 -34.46 6.56 18.22
N PRO A 142 -33.73 6.13 17.17
CA PRO A 142 -32.68 6.91 16.53
C PRO A 142 -33.10 8.27 15.96
N VAL A 143 -34.35 8.37 15.46
CA VAL A 143 -34.91 9.62 14.92
C VAL A 143 -35.17 10.63 16.04
N LEU A 144 -35.76 10.17 17.15
CA LEU A 144 -35.98 10.99 18.34
C LEU A 144 -34.67 11.44 18.97
N ARG A 145 -33.64 10.59 19.01
CA ARG A 145 -32.32 10.98 19.51
C ARG A 145 -31.71 12.15 18.73
N LYS A 146 -31.86 12.16 17.40
CA LYS A 146 -31.38 13.25 16.54
C LYS A 146 -32.24 14.51 16.67
N VAL A 147 -33.56 14.36 16.68
CA VAL A 147 -34.52 15.48 16.78
C VAL A 147 -34.49 16.15 18.16
N LEU A 148 -34.26 15.38 19.23
CA LEU A 148 -34.12 15.88 20.60
C LEU A 148 -32.71 16.38 20.91
N SER A 149 -31.70 16.02 20.10
CA SER A 149 -30.33 16.58 20.21
C SER A 149 -30.16 17.91 19.48
N VAL A 150 -31.18 18.37 18.75
CA VAL A 150 -31.22 19.73 18.18
C VAL A 150 -31.73 20.65 19.28
N GLU A 151 -30.92 21.63 19.69
CA GLU A 151 -31.41 22.76 20.47
C GLU A 151 -32.36 23.60 19.59
N TRP A 152 -33.66 23.34 19.72
CA TRP A 152 -34.72 24.06 19.01
C TRP A 152 -34.75 25.56 19.34
N SER A 153 -34.16 25.96 20.47
CA SER A 153 -33.95 27.35 20.86
C SER A 153 -33.13 28.15 19.85
N CYS A 154 -32.22 27.50 19.11
CA CYS A 154 -31.36 28.17 18.12
C CYS A 154 -32.05 28.29 16.74
N VAL A 155 -32.87 27.30 16.36
CA VAL A 155 -33.62 27.30 15.09
C VAL A 155 -34.78 28.31 15.10
N LEU A 156 -35.41 28.51 16.26
CA LEU A 156 -36.52 29.46 16.41
C LEU A 156 -36.07 30.92 16.65
N ARG A 157 -34.79 31.15 17.00
CA ARG A 157 -34.22 32.50 17.20
C ARG A 157 -33.52 33.09 15.97
N GLY A 158 -33.49 32.38 14.85
CA GLY A 158 -32.87 32.82 13.59
C GLY A 158 -33.53 34.01 12.89
N LEU A 159 -34.36 34.80 13.58
CA LEU A 159 -34.85 36.09 13.07
C LEU A 159 -34.13 37.30 13.66
N GLU A 160 -33.41 37.21 14.78
CA GLU A 160 -32.59 38.32 15.29
C GLU A 160 -31.33 37.84 16.05
N ALA A 161 -30.16 38.18 15.50
CA ALA A 161 -28.80 38.16 16.08
C ALA A 161 -28.07 36.81 16.34
N GLY A 162 -26.76 36.82 16.04
CA GLY A 162 -25.88 35.65 15.86
C GLY A 162 -25.37 34.96 17.13
N CYS A 163 -25.06 33.66 16.98
CA CYS A 163 -24.51 32.80 18.02
C CYS A 163 -22.98 32.71 17.89
N ASP A 164 -22.26 33.50 18.67
CA ASP A 164 -20.86 33.25 19.04
C ASP A 164 -20.59 33.99 20.34
N GLN A 165 -20.77 33.32 21.50
CA GLN A 165 -19.98 33.51 22.74
C GLN A 165 -20.16 32.28 23.64
N VAL A 166 -19.06 31.58 23.92
CA VAL A 166 -18.93 30.55 24.96
C VAL A 166 -18.01 31.13 26.05
N PRO A 167 -18.39 31.18 27.33
CA PRO A 167 -17.48 31.59 28.39
C PRO A 167 -16.53 30.44 28.80
N PRO A 168 -15.31 30.74 29.30
CA PRO A 168 -14.28 29.75 29.60
C PRO A 168 -14.43 29.11 30.99
N ALA A 169 -13.64 28.03 31.17
CA ALA A 169 -13.60 27.10 32.31
C ALA A 169 -13.16 27.72 33.65
N GLU A 170 -13.67 27.15 34.75
CA GLU A 170 -13.16 27.37 36.11
C GLU A 170 -12.09 26.33 36.51
N GLU A 171 -10.98 26.84 37.02
CA GLU A 171 -9.91 26.14 37.72
C GLU A 171 -10.24 25.97 39.21
N ALA A 172 -9.76 24.89 39.84
CA ALA A 172 -9.58 24.81 41.29
C ALA A 172 -8.24 24.15 41.61
N THR A 173 -7.42 24.82 42.42
CA THR A 173 -6.16 24.33 43.04
C THR A 173 -6.19 24.66 44.55
N PRO A 174 -5.13 24.42 45.37
CA PRO A 174 -4.97 23.25 46.25
C PRO A 174 -4.68 23.61 47.74
N GLU A 175 -4.63 22.63 48.66
CA GLU A 175 -3.98 22.71 49.99
C GLU A 175 -4.03 21.29 50.64
N ALA A 176 -3.13 20.77 51.50
CA ALA A 176 -1.84 21.13 52.08
C ALA A 176 -1.20 19.83 52.67
N ARG A 177 0.14 19.79 52.85
CA ARG A 177 0.88 18.83 53.72
C ARG A 177 1.26 19.53 55.04
N PRO A 178 1.66 18.83 56.13
CA PRO A 178 3.11 18.58 56.34
C PRO A 178 3.49 17.32 57.16
N GLY A 179 4.80 16.98 57.12
CA GLY A 179 5.54 16.18 58.12
C GLY A 179 6.34 15.00 57.53
N VAL A 180 7.61 14.68 57.86
CA VAL A 180 8.92 15.34 58.04
C VAL A 180 9.86 14.27 58.66
N LEU A 181 11.13 14.20 58.20
CA LEU A 181 12.33 13.51 58.78
C LEU A 181 12.32 11.94 58.82
N LEU A 182 13.43 11.17 58.73
CA LEU A 182 14.88 11.41 58.91
C LEU A 182 15.71 10.28 58.24
N ALA A 183 17.02 10.52 58.18
CA ALA A 183 18.11 9.85 57.47
C ALA A 183 18.63 8.52 58.05
N GLY A 184 19.54 7.87 57.30
CA GLY A 184 20.46 6.88 57.86
C GLY A 184 21.29 6.09 56.83
N LEU A 185 22.26 6.73 56.18
CA LEU A 185 23.38 6.05 55.51
C LEU A 185 24.41 5.63 56.58
N GLY A 186 24.86 4.38 56.54
CA GLY A 186 25.94 3.87 57.38
C GLY A 186 26.90 3.00 56.57
N ILE A 187 28.01 3.60 56.13
CA ILE A 187 29.22 2.89 55.72
C ILE A 187 30.14 2.88 56.94
N ALA A 188 30.70 1.72 57.27
CA ALA A 188 31.88 1.63 58.12
C ALA A 188 32.84 0.59 57.53
N ALA A 189 34.04 1.06 57.20
CA ALA A 189 35.23 0.26 56.95
C ALA A 189 36.06 0.19 58.24
N THR A 190 36.87 -0.86 58.43
CA THR A 190 38.26 -0.75 58.90
C THR A 190 39.02 -2.10 58.84
N PRO A 191 40.37 -2.07 58.82
CA PRO A 191 41.25 -3.16 58.34
C PRO A 191 42.12 -3.81 59.43
N SER A 192 42.80 -4.93 59.11
CA SER A 192 44.04 -5.44 59.76
C SER A 192 44.49 -6.73 59.01
N ALA A 193 45.56 -6.78 58.23
CA ALA A 193 47.01 -6.89 58.52
C ALA A 193 47.57 -8.35 58.62
N GLN A 194 48.40 -8.67 57.62
CA GLN A 194 49.67 -9.43 57.59
C GLN A 194 49.81 -10.98 57.61
N SER A 195 50.37 -11.44 56.47
CA SER A 195 51.51 -12.36 56.26
C SER A 195 51.35 -13.89 56.29
N GLY A 196 51.99 -14.56 55.31
CA GLY A 196 52.30 -15.99 55.31
C GLY A 196 52.14 -16.68 53.95
N HIS A 197 53.25 -16.99 53.26
CA HIS A 197 53.30 -17.75 52.01
C HIS A 197 52.97 -19.24 52.17
N LEU A 198 52.26 -19.83 51.19
CA LEU A 198 52.45 -21.15 50.57
C LEU A 198 51.51 -21.26 49.35
N PRO A 199 51.88 -21.96 48.25
CA PRO A 199 51.07 -22.00 47.03
C PRO A 199 49.92 -22.98 47.23
N VAL A 200 48.77 -22.47 47.66
CA VAL A 200 47.52 -23.24 47.62
C VAL A 200 47.10 -23.33 46.16
N VAL A 201 47.12 -24.56 45.63
CA VAL A 201 46.41 -24.96 44.42
C VAL A 201 44.99 -24.37 44.52
N LYS A 202 44.72 -23.30 43.77
CA LYS A 202 43.35 -22.79 43.64
C LYS A 202 42.60 -23.80 42.80
N THR A 203 42.06 -24.81 43.47
CA THR A 203 40.83 -25.47 43.08
C THR A 203 39.81 -24.34 42.90
N VAL A 204 39.69 -23.80 41.69
CA VAL A 204 38.60 -22.90 41.38
C VAL A 204 37.36 -23.76 41.57
N ALA A 205 36.62 -23.47 42.64
CA ALA A 205 35.40 -24.17 42.95
C ALA A 205 34.56 -24.18 41.68
N LEU A 206 34.32 -25.38 41.13
CA LEU A 206 33.47 -25.54 39.94
C LEU A 206 32.11 -24.86 40.17
N ALA A 207 31.68 -24.76 41.43
CA ALA A 207 30.50 -24.02 41.88
C ALA A 207 30.60 -22.50 41.68
N SER A 208 31.76 -21.86 41.95
CA SER A 208 31.95 -20.43 41.69
C SER A 208 32.07 -20.13 40.19
N LEU A 209 32.64 -21.04 39.41
CA LEU A 209 32.64 -20.90 37.94
C LEU A 209 31.23 -21.08 37.35
N LYS A 210 30.44 -22.02 37.90
CA LYS A 210 29.02 -22.19 37.54
C LYS A 210 28.20 -20.94 37.88
N ASN A 211 28.36 -20.40 39.09
CA ASN A 211 27.65 -19.20 39.52
C ASN A 211 28.04 -17.96 38.72
N ASN A 212 29.31 -17.81 38.34
CA ASN A 212 29.76 -16.68 37.52
C ASN A 212 29.30 -16.81 36.06
N ILE A 213 29.28 -18.01 35.48
CA ILE A 213 28.76 -18.24 34.12
C ILE A 213 27.23 -18.10 34.11
N GLU A 214 26.54 -18.59 35.13
CA GLU A 214 25.10 -18.40 35.29
C GLU A 214 24.78 -16.91 35.49
N GLN A 215 25.49 -16.19 36.37
CA GLN A 215 25.31 -14.74 36.54
C GLN A 215 25.66 -13.96 35.27
N GLU A 216 26.74 -14.24 34.55
CA GLU A 216 27.03 -13.60 33.26
C GLU A 216 26.00 -13.94 32.17
N LEU A 217 25.39 -15.14 32.21
CA LEU A 217 24.27 -15.51 31.33
C LEU A 217 22.95 -14.82 31.71
N PHE A 218 22.76 -14.47 32.98
CA PHE A 218 21.56 -13.78 33.50
C PHE A 218 21.71 -12.25 33.56
N ASP A 219 22.93 -11.71 33.54
CA ASP A 219 23.26 -10.28 33.52
C ASP A 219 23.39 -9.73 32.08
N GLU A 220 23.32 -10.59 31.05
CA GLU A 220 23.19 -10.11 29.67
C GLU A 220 21.89 -9.30 29.55
N PRO A 221 21.96 -8.02 29.13
CA PRO A 221 20.79 -7.16 29.09
C PRO A 221 19.75 -7.79 28.18
N VAL A 222 18.63 -8.22 28.78
CA VAL A 222 17.46 -8.77 28.07
C VAL A 222 17.20 -7.88 26.86
N PHE A 223 17.27 -8.47 25.66
CA PHE A 223 17.09 -7.72 24.42
C PHE A 223 15.78 -6.92 24.50
N ARG A 224 15.90 -5.59 24.58
CA ARG A 224 14.75 -4.69 24.58
C ARG A 224 14.45 -4.29 23.13
N PRO A 225 13.30 -4.68 22.57
CA PRO A 225 12.92 -4.30 21.22
C PRO A 225 12.82 -2.77 21.06
N THR A 226 13.21 -2.24 19.91
CA THR A 226 13.27 -0.80 19.63
C THR A 226 11.88 -0.19 19.77
N PRO A 227 11.62 0.75 20.70
CA PRO A 227 10.28 1.30 20.89
C PRO A 227 9.70 1.87 19.60
N LEU A 228 8.44 1.55 19.32
CA LEU A 228 7.75 2.15 18.18
C LEU A 228 7.29 3.58 18.53
N PRO A 229 7.48 4.56 17.65
CA PRO A 229 7.00 5.93 17.87
C PRO A 229 5.49 5.97 18.12
N ARG A 230 5.07 6.73 19.14
CA ARG A 230 3.64 7.01 19.36
C ARG A 230 3.14 7.96 18.26
N ARG A 231 1.99 7.65 17.68
CA ARG A 231 1.34 8.46 16.63
C ARG A 231 -0.02 8.96 17.13
N LYS A 232 -0.43 10.16 16.70
CA LYS A 232 -1.76 10.72 17.00
C LYS A 232 -2.92 9.88 16.41
N ILE A 233 -2.63 9.10 15.37
CA ILE A 233 -3.59 8.27 14.64
C ILE A 233 -3.07 6.84 14.58
N GLY A 234 -3.95 5.89 14.90
CA GLY A 234 -3.64 4.46 14.96
C GLY A 234 -2.81 4.06 16.18
N GLN A 235 -2.46 2.80 16.25
CA GLN A 235 -1.66 2.20 17.31
C GLN A 235 -0.39 1.61 16.72
N PRO A 236 0.79 1.84 17.31
CA PRO A 236 2.02 1.23 16.83
C PRO A 236 1.95 -0.29 16.94
N ARG A 237 2.24 -1.01 15.85
CA ARG A 237 2.21 -2.48 15.81
C ARG A 237 3.50 -3.02 15.20
N ARG A 238 4.09 -4.00 15.89
CA ARG A 238 5.26 -4.73 15.40
C ARG A 238 4.89 -5.69 14.28
N ILE A 239 5.90 -6.02 13.48
CA ILE A 239 5.82 -7.12 12.54
C ILE A 239 6.03 -8.41 13.34
N GLU A 240 5.12 -9.37 13.16
CA GLU A 240 5.23 -10.71 13.73
C GLU A 240 6.16 -11.56 12.86
N LEU A 241 7.14 -12.20 13.50
CA LEU A 241 8.09 -13.10 12.85
C LEU A 241 7.79 -14.54 13.28
N PHE A 242 7.30 -15.37 12.36
CA PHE A 242 7.17 -16.83 12.59
C PHE A 242 8.49 -17.56 12.36
N ASN A 243 9.41 -16.91 11.64
CA ASN A 243 10.79 -17.30 11.47
C ASN A 243 11.64 -16.05 11.69
N SER A 244 12.59 -16.08 12.62
CA SER A 244 13.45 -14.94 12.95
C SER A 244 14.23 -14.40 11.76
N TYR A 245 14.44 -15.22 10.72
CA TYR A 245 15.16 -14.85 9.50
C TYR A 245 14.26 -14.39 8.34
N ALA A 246 12.93 -14.29 8.55
CA ALA A 246 11.96 -14.05 7.46
C ALA A 246 12.18 -12.72 6.70
N LEU A 247 12.82 -11.74 7.35
CA LEU A 247 13.12 -10.42 6.77
C LEU A 247 14.62 -10.17 6.55
N ASP A 248 15.49 -11.07 6.98
CA ASP A 248 16.95 -10.93 6.91
C ASP A 248 17.43 -10.61 5.49
N PRO A 249 16.99 -11.31 4.42
CA PRO A 249 17.43 -10.99 3.06
C PRO A 249 17.12 -9.55 2.64
N PHE A 250 16.02 -8.97 3.14
CA PHE A 250 15.69 -7.58 2.85
C PHE A 250 16.51 -6.61 3.71
N PHE A 251 16.71 -6.93 4.98
CA PHE A 251 17.49 -6.10 5.90
C PHE A 251 18.98 -6.07 5.56
N GLU A 252 19.56 -7.19 5.09
CA GLU A 252 20.89 -7.20 4.50
C GLU A 252 20.98 -6.21 3.32
N ARG A 253 19.95 -6.18 2.46
CA ARG A 253 19.90 -5.25 1.32
C ARG A 253 19.71 -3.79 1.74
N LEU A 254 18.94 -3.52 2.80
CA LEU A 254 18.86 -2.18 3.40
C LEU A 254 20.21 -1.75 3.97
N ARG A 255 20.90 -2.66 4.68
CA ARG A 255 22.22 -2.42 5.25
C ARG A 255 23.25 -2.14 4.17
N VAL A 256 23.25 -2.90 3.08
CA VAL A 256 24.11 -2.61 1.93
C VAL A 256 23.76 -1.25 1.33
N ALA A 257 22.49 -0.92 1.11
CA ALA A 257 22.10 0.39 0.57
C ALA A 257 22.51 1.56 1.49
N GLU A 258 22.52 1.35 2.81
CA GLU A 258 22.92 2.33 3.84
C GLU A 258 24.45 2.48 3.93
N LEU A 259 25.22 1.38 3.87
CA LEU A 259 26.67 1.37 4.08
C LEU A 259 27.49 1.49 2.79
N ASP A 260 26.98 0.94 1.69
CA ASP A 260 27.68 0.84 0.42
C ASP A 260 26.82 1.46 -0.68
N HIS A 261 27.28 2.62 -1.17
CA HIS A 261 26.67 3.30 -2.32
C HIS A 261 26.94 2.58 -3.66
N SER A 262 27.44 1.35 -3.65
CA SER A 262 27.51 0.47 -4.81
C SER A 262 26.11 0.05 -5.27
N LEU A 263 25.84 0.19 -6.59
CA LEU A 263 24.59 0.07 -7.36
C LEU A 263 23.58 -1.06 -6.99
N SER A 264 23.17 -1.16 -5.73
CA SER A 264 22.40 -2.28 -5.20
C SER A 264 21.20 -1.78 -4.41
N HIS A 265 20.12 -1.50 -5.13
CA HIS A 265 18.87 -1.06 -4.50
C HIS A 265 18.24 -2.16 -3.63
N ALA A 266 17.60 -1.75 -2.53
CA ALA A 266 16.67 -2.59 -1.80
C ALA A 266 15.28 -2.51 -2.48
N ARG A 267 14.90 -3.54 -3.23
CA ARG A 267 13.69 -3.56 -4.06
C ARG A 267 12.53 -4.25 -3.35
N VAL A 268 11.39 -3.59 -3.28
CA VAL A 268 10.15 -4.09 -2.68
C VAL A 268 9.10 -4.27 -3.77
N ALA A 269 8.53 -5.47 -3.90
CA ALA A 269 7.36 -5.72 -4.73
C ALA A 269 6.11 -5.84 -3.86
N PHE A 270 5.25 -4.81 -3.89
CA PHE A 270 4.04 -4.72 -3.09
C PHE A 270 2.82 -5.17 -3.89
N PHE A 271 2.37 -6.41 -3.70
CA PHE A 271 1.15 -6.94 -4.30
C PHE A 271 -0.05 -6.63 -3.41
N GLY A 272 -0.84 -5.63 -3.81
CA GLY A 272 -2.01 -5.17 -3.06
C GLY A 272 -3.34 -5.23 -3.82
N ASP A 273 -4.42 -4.97 -3.11
CA ASP A 273 -5.77 -4.81 -3.65
C ASP A 273 -6.16 -3.32 -3.83
N SER A 274 -7.46 -3.01 -3.82
CA SER A 274 -7.95 -1.63 -3.95
C SER A 274 -7.48 -0.70 -2.83
N THR A 275 -7.15 -1.23 -1.66
CA THR A 275 -6.65 -0.45 -0.52
C THR A 275 -5.39 0.34 -0.88
N ASN A 276 -4.53 -0.24 -1.72
CA ASN A 276 -3.24 0.36 -2.09
C ASN A 276 -3.17 0.76 -3.57
N SER A 277 -4.25 0.59 -4.34
CA SER A 277 -4.26 0.90 -5.78
C SER A 277 -4.16 2.38 -6.11
N LEU A 278 -4.32 3.25 -5.11
CA LEU A 278 -4.15 4.70 -5.23
C LEU A 278 -2.81 5.22 -4.69
N ASP A 279 -1.85 4.32 -4.44
CA ASP A 279 -0.52 4.61 -3.88
C ASP A 279 -0.49 5.25 -2.49
N GLY A 280 -1.59 5.27 -1.74
CA GLY A 280 -1.65 6.02 -0.47
C GLY A 280 -0.66 5.52 0.60
N VAL A 281 -0.78 4.26 1.03
CA VAL A 281 0.13 3.69 2.06
C VAL A 281 1.53 3.51 1.48
N THR A 282 1.62 3.02 0.24
CA THR A 282 2.87 2.69 -0.44
C THR A 282 3.71 3.91 -0.79
N SER A 283 3.12 5.07 -1.10
CA SER A 283 3.87 6.33 -1.28
C SER A 283 4.49 6.80 0.03
N THR A 284 3.72 6.80 1.12
CA THR A 284 4.23 7.20 2.43
C THR A 284 5.33 6.25 2.92
N LEU A 285 5.14 4.94 2.72
CA LEU A 285 6.19 3.95 3.02
C LEU A 285 7.44 4.20 2.18
N ARG A 286 7.28 4.43 0.87
CA ARG A 286 8.37 4.72 -0.05
C ARG A 286 9.15 5.94 0.39
N ASP A 287 8.48 7.08 0.63
CA ASP A 287 9.14 8.31 1.06
C ASP A 287 9.89 8.11 2.37
N ARG A 288 9.27 7.44 3.35
CA ARG A 288 9.89 7.16 4.65
C ARG A 288 11.13 6.27 4.55
N LEU A 289 11.07 5.21 3.74
CA LEU A 289 12.20 4.31 3.56
C LEU A 289 13.29 4.95 2.70
N GLN A 290 12.94 5.69 1.65
CA GLN A 290 13.91 6.41 0.81
C GLN A 290 14.62 7.53 1.57
N ASN A 291 13.92 8.25 2.45
CA ASN A 291 14.54 9.25 3.30
C ASN A 291 15.54 8.64 4.30
N ARG A 292 15.34 7.39 4.73
CA ARG A 292 16.25 6.71 5.67
C ARG A 292 17.42 6.01 4.96
N PHE A 293 17.13 5.29 3.87
CA PHE A 293 18.05 4.35 3.25
C PHE A 293 18.54 4.78 1.86
N GLY A 294 18.14 5.96 1.38
CA GLY A 294 18.46 6.49 0.06
C GLY A 294 17.31 6.33 -0.95
N ASP A 295 17.19 7.30 -1.85
CA ASP A 295 16.19 7.31 -2.93
C ASP A 295 16.69 6.52 -4.15
N GLY A 296 16.26 5.27 -4.27
CA GLY A 296 16.56 4.42 -5.44
C GLY A 296 15.74 4.75 -6.68
N GLY A 297 14.82 5.73 -6.60
CA GLY A 297 13.94 6.13 -7.68
C GLY A 297 12.54 5.51 -7.65
N PRO A 298 11.69 5.83 -8.64
CA PRO A 298 10.26 5.48 -8.62
C PRO A 298 9.91 3.99 -8.71
N GLY A 299 10.78 3.19 -9.32
CA GLY A 299 10.58 1.76 -9.54
C GLY A 299 9.62 1.42 -10.69
N PHE A 300 8.98 0.27 -10.60
CA PHE A 300 8.15 -0.34 -11.63
C PHE A 300 6.76 0.30 -11.73
N MET A 301 6.38 0.77 -12.90
CA MET A 301 5.05 1.28 -13.20
C MET A 301 4.38 0.41 -14.26
N VAL A 302 3.12 0.05 -14.05
CA VAL A 302 2.34 -0.60 -15.10
C VAL A 302 2.07 0.38 -16.24
N VAL A 303 2.18 -0.10 -17.48
CA VAL A 303 1.59 0.61 -18.62
C VAL A 303 0.15 0.13 -18.72
N GLY A 304 -0.77 0.90 -18.15
CA GLY A 304 -2.18 0.55 -18.00
C GLY A 304 -3.14 1.68 -18.35
N HIS A 305 -4.44 1.38 -18.35
CA HIS A 305 -5.49 2.40 -18.42
C HIS A 305 -5.88 2.85 -17.01
N PHE A 306 -5.50 4.07 -16.62
CA PHE A 306 -5.83 4.63 -15.32
C PHE A 306 -7.22 5.25 -15.34
N LYS A 307 -8.22 4.55 -14.77
CA LYS A 307 -9.34 5.24 -14.13
C LYS A 307 -9.29 5.11 -12.60
N GLN A 308 -8.84 3.96 -12.05
CA GLN A 308 -8.71 3.74 -10.60
C GLN A 308 -7.66 2.67 -10.19
N GLN A 309 -6.80 2.20 -11.11
CA GLN A 309 -5.94 1.03 -10.87
C GLN A 309 -4.45 1.42 -10.86
N ASN A 310 -3.68 0.93 -9.88
CA ASN A 310 -2.21 1.03 -9.81
C ASN A 310 -1.63 2.45 -9.91
N ARG A 311 -2.35 3.48 -9.46
CA ARG A 311 -1.85 4.87 -9.52
C ARG A 311 -0.50 4.93 -8.81
N ARG A 312 0.38 5.80 -9.32
CA ARG A 312 1.62 6.18 -8.64
C ARG A 312 1.53 7.67 -8.33
N ASP A 313 1.43 7.98 -7.05
CA ASP A 313 1.48 9.38 -6.65
C ASP A 313 2.91 9.89 -6.89
N HIS A 314 3.00 11.19 -7.16
CA HIS A 314 4.26 11.85 -7.50
C HIS A 314 4.91 11.39 -8.81
N LEU A 315 4.21 10.79 -9.77
CA LEU A 315 4.79 10.53 -11.11
C LEU A 315 3.91 11.11 -12.21
N LEU A 316 4.55 11.53 -13.30
CA LEU A 316 3.81 11.76 -14.53
C LEU A 316 3.53 10.41 -15.17
N TYR A 317 2.28 10.15 -15.47
CA TYR A 317 1.89 9.13 -16.43
C TYR A 317 0.81 9.70 -17.33
N ARG A 318 1.00 9.62 -18.65
CA ARG A 318 0.00 10.08 -19.62
C ARG A 318 -0.06 9.11 -20.78
N ARG A 319 -1.26 8.63 -21.10
CA ARG A 319 -1.51 7.75 -22.24
C ARG A 319 -2.40 8.45 -23.25
N ARG A 320 -2.04 8.41 -24.53
CA ARG A 320 -2.78 9.06 -25.64
C ARG A 320 -3.00 8.10 -26.80
N GLY A 321 -3.98 8.40 -27.64
CA GLY A 321 -4.29 7.67 -28.87
C GLY A 321 -5.09 6.39 -28.64
N SER A 322 -5.02 5.48 -29.60
CA SER A 322 -5.88 4.30 -29.69
C SER A 322 -5.28 3.09 -28.98
N TRP A 323 -5.98 2.65 -27.94
CA TRP A 323 -5.59 1.50 -27.15
C TRP A 323 -6.78 0.57 -26.92
N GLU A 324 -6.49 -0.72 -26.84
CA GLU A 324 -7.44 -1.70 -26.36
C GLU A 324 -7.75 -1.48 -24.87
N LYS A 325 -8.89 -2.00 -24.42
CA LYS A 325 -9.20 -2.15 -23.01
C LYS A 325 -8.19 -3.12 -22.39
N SER A 326 -7.30 -2.62 -21.52
CA SER A 326 -6.24 -3.42 -20.90
C SER A 326 -6.83 -4.59 -20.08
N PRO A 327 -6.51 -5.85 -20.42
CA PRO A 327 -6.84 -6.99 -19.57
C PRO A 327 -6.20 -6.85 -18.19
N THR A 328 -6.90 -7.32 -17.16
CA THR A 328 -6.44 -7.31 -15.76
C THR A 328 -6.64 -8.68 -15.15
N ILE A 329 -5.74 -9.12 -14.27
CA ILE A 329 -5.82 -10.42 -13.59
C ILE A 329 -7.15 -10.63 -12.82
N TRP A 330 -7.84 -9.53 -12.47
CA TRP A 330 -9.16 -9.60 -11.86
C TRP A 330 -10.31 -9.70 -12.87
N LYS A 331 -10.42 -8.77 -13.83
CA LYS A 331 -11.66 -8.62 -14.64
C LYS A 331 -11.67 -9.34 -15.98
N THR A 332 -10.55 -9.40 -16.69
CA THR A 332 -10.55 -9.78 -18.11
C THR A 332 -9.36 -10.64 -18.45
N PRO A 333 -9.56 -11.87 -18.95
CA PRO A 333 -8.48 -12.76 -19.38
C PRO A 333 -7.57 -12.10 -20.44
N ALA A 334 -6.26 -12.08 -20.20
CA ALA A 334 -5.29 -11.80 -21.23
C ALA A 334 -5.11 -13.04 -22.13
N PRO A 335 -4.90 -12.88 -23.44
CA PRO A 335 -4.57 -13.99 -24.33
C PRO A 335 -3.38 -14.81 -23.81
N GLY A 336 -3.59 -16.11 -23.59
CA GLY A 336 -2.60 -17.03 -23.03
C GLY A 336 -2.22 -16.74 -21.56
N GLY A 337 -3.03 -15.99 -20.82
CA GLY A 337 -2.78 -15.65 -19.41
C GLY A 337 -1.54 -14.78 -19.19
N ARG A 338 -1.12 -14.00 -20.19
CA ARG A 338 0.12 -13.20 -20.11
C ARG A 338 -0.15 -11.78 -19.65
N TYR A 339 0.11 -11.50 -18.38
CA TYR A 339 0.04 -10.18 -17.76
C TYR A 339 1.43 -9.77 -17.26
N GLY A 340 1.75 -8.48 -17.32
CA GLY A 340 2.95 -7.95 -16.68
C GLY A 340 2.99 -8.20 -15.18
N LEU A 341 4.12 -7.88 -14.55
CA LEU A 341 4.33 -8.04 -13.11
C LEU A 341 3.18 -7.49 -12.26
N GLY A 342 2.66 -6.31 -12.61
CA GLY A 342 1.53 -5.68 -11.94
C GLY A 342 0.14 -6.18 -12.36
N GLY A 343 0.03 -7.34 -13.03
CA GLY A 343 -1.24 -7.98 -13.37
C GLY A 343 -2.03 -7.31 -14.51
N ILE A 344 -1.36 -6.51 -15.35
CA ILE A 344 -1.94 -5.81 -16.51
C ILE A 344 -1.11 -6.06 -17.77
N VAL A 345 -1.75 -6.10 -18.93
CA VAL A 345 -1.10 -5.94 -20.23
C VAL A 345 -1.84 -4.88 -21.04
N SER A 346 -1.13 -3.99 -21.72
CA SER A 346 -1.72 -2.97 -22.58
C SER A 346 -1.32 -3.16 -24.03
N ARG A 347 -2.28 -3.01 -24.93
CA ARG A 347 -2.09 -3.13 -26.38
C ARG A 347 -2.61 -1.89 -27.08
N ASN A 348 -1.83 -1.37 -28.02
CA ASN A 348 -2.31 -0.32 -28.90
C ASN A 348 -3.12 -0.94 -30.04
N SER A 349 -4.23 -0.29 -30.42
CA SER A 349 -5.08 -0.66 -31.55
C SER A 349 -4.92 0.29 -32.75
N GLY A 350 -4.05 1.29 -32.61
CA GLY A 350 -3.70 2.26 -33.63
C GLY A 350 -2.56 3.16 -33.14
N ARG A 351 -2.46 4.37 -33.68
CA ARG A 351 -1.48 5.36 -33.23
C ARG A 351 -1.67 5.65 -31.74
N ALA A 352 -0.60 5.50 -30.97
CA ALA A 352 -0.65 5.61 -29.52
C ALA A 352 0.67 6.12 -28.93
N SER A 353 0.59 6.74 -27.75
CA SER A 353 1.77 7.06 -26.96
C SER A 353 1.54 6.85 -25.47
N VAL A 354 2.64 6.64 -24.75
CA VAL A 354 2.69 6.72 -23.30
C VAL A 354 3.89 7.54 -22.86
N ASP A 355 3.64 8.50 -21.99
CA ASP A 355 4.62 9.40 -21.40
C ASP A 355 4.75 9.05 -19.92
N PHE A 356 5.98 9.03 -19.43
CA PHE A 356 6.29 8.83 -18.02
C PHE A 356 7.47 9.70 -17.60
N ALA A 357 7.38 10.25 -16.39
CA ALA A 357 8.43 11.06 -15.80
C ALA A 357 8.43 10.91 -14.26
N PRO A 358 9.59 11.10 -13.62
CA PRO A 358 9.69 11.21 -12.18
C PRO A 358 8.87 12.37 -11.58
N ARG A 359 8.91 12.50 -10.25
CA ARG A 359 8.19 13.53 -9.51
C ARG A 359 8.61 14.94 -9.88
N LEU A 360 7.71 15.90 -9.66
CA LEU A 360 8.09 17.30 -9.56
C LEU A 360 8.60 17.57 -8.14
N ILE A 361 9.74 18.24 -8.04
CA ILE A 361 10.31 18.79 -6.81
C ILE A 361 10.41 20.30 -7.05
N GLY A 362 9.51 21.06 -6.42
CA GLY A 362 9.22 22.44 -6.85
C GLY A 362 8.77 22.45 -8.31
N ASP A 363 9.42 23.27 -9.13
CA ASP A 363 9.11 23.42 -10.56
C ASP A 363 9.94 22.51 -11.47
N LYS A 364 10.84 21.69 -10.90
CA LYS A 364 11.74 20.83 -11.69
C LYS A 364 11.36 19.37 -11.58
N ARG A 365 11.40 18.66 -12.71
CA ARG A 365 11.28 17.19 -12.71
C ARG A 365 12.55 16.58 -12.14
N ASP A 366 12.37 15.62 -11.24
CA ASP A 366 13.44 14.79 -10.73
C ASP A 366 14.05 13.95 -11.86
N GLY A 367 15.27 13.46 -11.65
CA GLY A 367 16.08 12.77 -12.65
C GLY A 367 16.34 11.31 -12.31
N VAL A 368 16.33 10.44 -13.31
CA VAL A 368 16.64 9.01 -13.17
C VAL A 368 17.73 8.58 -14.13
N HIS A 369 18.48 7.54 -13.76
CA HIS A 369 19.67 7.10 -14.50
C HIS A 369 19.45 5.77 -15.20
N ARG A 370 18.37 5.06 -14.86
CA ARG A 370 18.01 3.80 -15.50
C ARG A 370 16.55 3.82 -15.94
N LEU A 371 16.33 3.38 -17.17
CA LEU A 371 15.01 3.02 -17.71
C LEU A 371 15.02 1.54 -18.09
N GLU A 372 14.04 0.78 -17.61
CA GLU A 372 13.76 -0.55 -18.14
C GLU A 372 12.37 -0.59 -18.80
N LEU A 373 12.25 -1.28 -19.93
CA LEU A 373 10.99 -1.45 -20.66
C LEU A 373 10.60 -2.92 -20.69
N TYR A 374 9.43 -3.27 -20.14
CA TYR A 374 8.91 -4.62 -20.10
C TYR A 374 7.80 -4.77 -21.13
N TYR A 375 7.95 -5.71 -22.07
CA TYR A 375 7.00 -5.91 -23.16
C TYR A 375 7.02 -7.35 -23.69
N GLN A 376 6.03 -7.67 -24.54
CA GLN A 376 5.92 -8.95 -25.21
C GLN A 376 6.52 -8.88 -26.61
N GLY A 377 7.50 -9.74 -26.89
CA GLY A 377 7.83 -10.09 -28.27
C GLY A 377 6.77 -11.03 -28.83
N GLN A 378 6.31 -10.83 -30.07
CA GLN A 378 5.24 -11.62 -30.68
C GLN A 378 5.29 -11.66 -32.21
N ARG A 379 4.63 -12.67 -32.80
CA ARG A 379 4.46 -12.75 -34.26
C ARG A 379 3.64 -11.55 -34.74
N GLY A 380 4.11 -10.90 -35.80
CA GLY A 380 3.52 -9.65 -36.28
C GLY A 380 3.69 -8.46 -35.31
N GLY A 381 4.61 -8.55 -34.33
CA GLY A 381 4.90 -7.46 -33.41
C GLY A 381 5.39 -6.20 -34.15
N GLY A 382 4.84 -5.06 -33.77
CA GLY A 382 5.16 -3.76 -34.36
C GLY A 382 6.47 -3.16 -33.86
N THR A 383 6.55 -1.84 -33.97
CA THR A 383 7.68 -1.03 -33.53
C THR A 383 7.25 0.02 -32.51
N MET A 384 8.04 0.22 -31.47
CA MET A 384 7.95 1.38 -30.57
C MET A 384 9.12 2.33 -30.84
N ARG A 385 8.87 3.64 -30.79
CA ARG A 385 9.92 4.66 -30.75
C ARG A 385 10.01 5.22 -29.34
N LEU A 386 11.20 5.14 -28.74
CA LEU A 386 11.52 5.77 -27.47
C LEU A 386 12.07 7.18 -27.74
N GLU A 387 11.47 8.16 -27.09
CA GLU A 387 11.98 9.53 -26.96
C GLU A 387 12.44 9.75 -25.51
N VAL A 388 13.59 10.40 -25.33
CA VAL A 388 14.18 10.74 -24.02
C VAL A 388 14.41 12.24 -23.99
N ASP A 389 13.88 12.92 -22.97
CA ASP A 389 13.91 14.39 -22.81
C ASP A 389 13.51 15.14 -24.09
N GLY A 390 12.50 14.61 -24.81
CA GLY A 390 11.95 15.22 -26.03
C GLY A 390 12.72 14.91 -27.31
N GLN A 391 13.86 14.21 -27.24
CA GLN A 391 14.66 13.82 -28.39
C GLN A 391 14.40 12.36 -28.77
N ALA A 392 14.39 12.06 -30.06
CA ALA A 392 14.32 10.68 -30.55
C ALA A 392 15.56 9.90 -30.08
N PHE A 393 15.34 8.73 -29.46
CA PHE A 393 16.41 7.96 -28.84
C PHE A 393 16.60 6.58 -29.50
N GLU A 394 15.55 5.74 -29.54
CA GLU A 394 15.67 4.40 -30.12
C GLU A 394 14.38 3.91 -30.80
N LYS A 395 14.53 3.04 -31.79
CA LYS A 395 13.45 2.30 -32.44
C LYS A 395 13.51 0.82 -32.04
N ILE A 396 12.55 0.36 -31.26
CA ILE A 396 12.48 -0.98 -30.67
C ILE A 396 11.50 -1.84 -31.46
N LYS A 397 11.98 -2.93 -32.06
CA LYS A 397 11.13 -3.91 -32.77
C LYS A 397 10.61 -4.96 -31.79
N THR A 398 9.32 -5.29 -31.84
CA THR A 398 8.69 -6.28 -30.95
C THR A 398 8.33 -7.58 -31.67
N HIS A 399 8.79 -7.76 -32.91
CA HIS A 399 8.62 -9.00 -33.65
C HIS A 399 9.39 -10.17 -32.99
N ALA A 400 8.74 -11.31 -32.84
CA ALA A 400 9.32 -12.59 -32.45
C ALA A 400 8.52 -13.75 -33.06
N GLN A 401 9.10 -14.96 -33.15
CA GLN A 401 8.37 -16.11 -33.70
C GLN A 401 7.18 -16.56 -32.82
N GLY A 402 7.28 -16.36 -31.50
CA GLY A 402 6.23 -16.67 -30.52
C GLY A 402 6.08 -15.57 -29.47
N ARG A 403 5.24 -15.80 -28.46
CA ARG A 403 5.06 -14.87 -27.33
C ARG A 403 6.18 -15.03 -26.32
N VAL A 404 7.08 -14.06 -26.25
CA VAL A 404 8.25 -14.07 -25.35
C VAL A 404 8.28 -12.84 -24.47
N ASP A 405 8.81 -12.99 -23.27
CA ASP A 405 9.06 -11.89 -22.35
C ASP A 405 10.33 -11.13 -22.78
N ARG A 406 10.23 -9.83 -22.99
CA ARG A 406 11.36 -8.97 -23.36
C ARG A 406 11.53 -7.85 -22.35
N ARG A 407 12.80 -7.49 -22.15
CA ARG A 407 13.22 -6.36 -21.34
C ARG A 407 14.35 -5.61 -22.05
N GLU A 408 14.15 -4.32 -22.30
CA GLU A 408 15.24 -3.40 -22.66
C GLU A 408 15.71 -2.66 -21.40
N ILE A 409 17.02 -2.46 -21.26
CA ILE A 409 17.62 -1.71 -20.15
C ILE A 409 18.49 -0.60 -20.74
N TYR A 410 18.27 0.62 -20.28
CA TYR A 410 19.01 1.81 -20.64
C TYR A 410 19.62 2.44 -19.40
N ASP A 411 20.95 2.47 -19.33
CA ASP A 411 21.70 3.22 -18.33
C ASP A 411 22.21 4.52 -18.93
N PHE A 412 21.93 5.63 -18.26
CA PHE A 412 22.30 6.98 -18.67
C PHE A 412 23.40 7.53 -17.77
N ASP A 413 24.41 8.15 -18.38
CA ASP A 413 25.50 8.82 -17.66
C ASP A 413 25.01 10.08 -16.92
N ALA A 414 24.07 10.80 -17.52
CA ALA A 414 23.39 11.95 -16.93
C ALA A 414 21.91 11.62 -16.63
N PRO A 415 21.33 12.19 -15.55
CA PRO A 415 19.93 11.95 -15.21
C PRO A 415 18.99 12.43 -16.31
N ARG A 416 17.93 11.64 -16.54
CA ARG A 416 16.86 11.89 -17.51
C ARG A 416 15.56 12.16 -16.79
N SER A 417 14.76 13.07 -17.34
CA SER A 417 13.61 13.64 -16.65
C SER A 417 12.28 13.32 -17.31
N HIS A 418 12.29 12.90 -18.58
CA HIS A 418 11.08 12.58 -19.33
C HIS A 418 11.32 11.50 -20.37
N PHE A 419 10.35 10.60 -20.50
CA PHE A 419 10.38 9.52 -21.47
C PHE A 419 9.03 9.40 -22.16
N ARG A 420 9.06 9.10 -23.46
CA ARG A 420 7.85 8.81 -24.23
C ARG A 420 8.06 7.62 -25.14
N LEU A 421 7.12 6.67 -25.11
CA LEU A 421 7.00 5.62 -26.11
C LEU A 421 5.92 5.98 -27.12
N ARG A 422 6.20 5.79 -28.41
CA ARG A 422 5.27 6.05 -29.51
C ARG A 422 5.13 4.83 -30.42
N MET A 423 3.89 4.51 -30.75
CA MET A 423 3.54 3.46 -31.71
C MET A 423 2.78 4.10 -32.89
N GLY A 424 3.09 3.65 -34.10
CA GLY A 424 2.42 4.07 -35.32
C GLY A 424 1.06 3.39 -35.52
N GLN A 425 0.35 3.80 -36.57
CA GLN A 425 -1.02 3.34 -36.85
C GLN A 425 -1.11 1.82 -37.09
N ARG A 426 -0.08 1.22 -37.70
CA ARG A 426 -0.03 -0.20 -38.05
C ARG A 426 0.79 -1.04 -37.07
N ASP A 427 1.35 -0.42 -36.03
CA ASP A 427 2.14 -1.14 -35.03
C ASP A 427 1.20 -1.86 -34.08
N SER A 428 1.50 -3.12 -33.73
CA SER A 428 0.80 -3.84 -32.66
C SER A 428 1.80 -4.26 -31.58
N VAL A 429 1.70 -3.64 -30.41
CA VAL A 429 2.64 -3.83 -29.31
C VAL A 429 1.90 -4.12 -28.01
N ALA A 430 2.36 -5.15 -27.31
CA ALA A 430 1.89 -5.48 -25.96
C ALA A 430 2.93 -5.06 -24.93
N LEU A 431 2.59 -4.06 -24.11
CA LEU A 431 3.40 -3.49 -23.04
C LEU A 431 2.96 -4.03 -21.68
N TYR A 432 3.94 -4.30 -20.81
CA TYR A 432 3.72 -4.74 -19.44
C TYR A 432 3.99 -3.63 -18.42
N GLY A 433 5.10 -2.91 -18.57
CA GLY A 433 5.48 -1.87 -17.62
C GLY A 433 6.81 -1.21 -17.95
N VAL A 434 7.18 -0.23 -17.14
CA VAL A 434 8.45 0.49 -17.20
C VAL A 434 9.06 0.57 -15.81
N VAL A 435 10.38 0.61 -15.71
CA VAL A 435 11.09 0.84 -14.44
C VAL A 435 11.92 2.11 -14.57
N MET A 436 11.85 2.98 -13.57
CA MET A 436 12.74 4.14 -13.45
C MET A 436 13.52 4.04 -12.13
N GLU A 437 14.84 4.00 -12.21
CA GLU A 437 15.73 3.90 -11.03
C GLU A 437 16.82 4.98 -11.08
N LYS A 438 17.27 5.41 -9.91
CA LYS A 438 18.41 6.34 -9.74
C LYS A 438 19.70 5.54 -9.69
N ARG A 439 20.85 6.20 -9.93
CA ARG A 439 22.16 5.55 -9.79
C ARG A 439 22.53 5.36 -8.31
N GLN A 440 22.11 6.29 -7.46
CA GLN A 440 22.35 6.20 -6.03
C GLN A 440 21.62 4.99 -5.43
N SER A 441 22.34 4.16 -4.67
CA SER A 441 21.75 3.06 -3.90
C SER A 441 20.66 3.56 -2.96
N GLY A 442 19.64 2.75 -2.77
CA GLY A 442 18.47 3.15 -2.01
C GLY A 442 17.30 2.20 -2.14
N VAL A 443 16.16 2.61 -1.60
CA VAL A 443 14.93 1.82 -1.64
C VAL A 443 14.16 2.11 -2.93
N VAL A 444 13.72 1.04 -3.58
CA VAL A 444 12.79 1.09 -4.70
C VAL A 444 11.54 0.31 -4.32
N LEU A 445 10.38 0.99 -4.30
CA LEU A 445 9.11 0.36 -3.95
C LEU A 445 8.18 0.32 -5.15
N ASP A 446 7.89 -0.89 -5.60
CA ASP A 446 6.93 -1.18 -6.65
C ASP A 446 5.54 -1.37 -6.07
N ASN A 447 4.65 -0.41 -6.34
CA ASN A 447 3.23 -0.61 -6.06
C ASN A 447 2.61 -1.43 -7.19
N LEU A 448 2.32 -2.70 -6.92
CA LEU A 448 1.70 -3.64 -7.87
C LEU A 448 0.22 -3.88 -7.55
N SER A 449 -0.41 -2.92 -6.85
CA SER A 449 -1.77 -3.07 -6.36
C SER A 449 -2.82 -2.87 -7.45
N LEU A 450 -3.85 -3.71 -7.43
CA LEU A 450 -4.95 -3.70 -8.40
C LEU A 450 -6.31 -3.77 -7.72
N VAL A 451 -7.22 -2.90 -8.16
CA VAL A 451 -8.61 -2.90 -7.68
C VAL A 451 -9.26 -4.25 -7.96
N GLY A 452 -9.78 -4.87 -6.90
CA GLY A 452 -10.44 -6.17 -6.94
C GLY A 452 -9.50 -7.36 -6.96
N ALA A 453 -8.17 -7.17 -6.96
CA ALA A 453 -7.25 -8.28 -6.79
C ALA A 453 -7.44 -8.91 -5.40
N GLU A 454 -7.23 -10.22 -5.37
CA GLU A 454 -7.33 -11.04 -4.17
C GLU A 454 -6.46 -12.29 -4.32
N PHE A 455 -6.22 -13.01 -3.22
CA PHE A 455 -5.63 -14.34 -3.27
C PHE A 455 -6.42 -15.25 -4.22
N GLY A 456 -5.74 -15.79 -5.24
CA GLY A 456 -6.34 -16.56 -6.33
C GLY A 456 -6.45 -15.81 -7.67
N SER A 457 -6.35 -14.48 -7.69
CA SER A 457 -6.34 -13.70 -8.95
C SER A 457 -5.16 -14.10 -9.86
N PHE A 458 -4.00 -14.39 -9.27
CA PHE A 458 -2.78 -14.79 -9.98
C PHE A 458 -2.83 -16.20 -10.59
N LYS A 459 -3.88 -16.99 -10.32
CA LYS A 459 -4.11 -18.26 -11.02
C LYS A 459 -4.33 -18.05 -12.53
N LYS A 460 -4.88 -16.89 -12.92
CA LYS A 460 -5.13 -16.55 -14.33
C LYS A 460 -3.86 -16.21 -15.10
N GLN A 461 -2.75 -15.97 -14.41
CA GLN A 461 -1.48 -15.67 -15.04
C GLN A 461 -0.75 -16.97 -15.36
N GLU A 462 -0.20 -17.08 -16.57
CA GLU A 462 0.63 -18.21 -16.97
C GLU A 462 1.81 -18.34 -16.00
N ARG A 463 2.05 -19.55 -15.50
CA ARG A 463 2.95 -19.78 -14.35
C ARG A 463 4.38 -19.37 -14.67
N ASN A 464 4.91 -19.85 -15.79
CA ASN A 464 6.31 -19.60 -16.15
C ASN A 464 6.53 -18.13 -16.50
N HIS A 465 5.53 -17.49 -17.08
CA HIS A 465 5.52 -16.05 -17.33
C HIS A 465 5.56 -15.24 -16.04
N LEU A 466 4.72 -15.55 -15.05
CA LEU A 466 4.78 -14.86 -13.75
C LEU A 466 6.16 -15.02 -13.09
N VAL A 467 6.69 -16.25 -13.06
CA VAL A 467 8.03 -16.54 -12.52
C VAL A 467 9.10 -15.71 -13.24
N ARG A 468 9.05 -15.63 -14.58
CA ARG A 468 9.98 -14.79 -15.35
C ARG A 468 9.82 -13.31 -15.06
N GLN A 469 8.59 -12.80 -14.95
CA GLN A 469 8.34 -11.38 -14.64
C GLN A 469 8.92 -10.98 -13.28
N VAL A 470 8.69 -11.81 -12.25
CA VAL A 470 9.24 -11.59 -10.91
C VAL A 470 10.77 -11.70 -10.94
N LYS A 471 11.32 -12.74 -11.58
CA LYS A 471 12.78 -12.94 -11.70
C LYS A 471 13.48 -11.81 -12.46
N MET A 472 12.88 -11.30 -13.53
CA MET A 472 13.42 -10.15 -14.25
C MET A 472 13.46 -8.92 -13.35
N ARG A 473 12.45 -8.73 -12.49
CA ARG A 473 12.40 -7.58 -11.60
C ARG A 473 13.39 -7.65 -10.43
N ASP A 474 13.69 -8.86 -9.97
CA ASP A 474 14.66 -9.12 -8.89
C ASP A 474 14.32 -8.38 -7.57
N PRO A 475 13.13 -8.61 -6.98
CA PRO A 475 12.78 -8.02 -5.70
C PRO A 475 13.51 -8.70 -4.52
N HIS A 476 13.78 -7.92 -3.47
CA HIS A 476 14.37 -8.39 -2.21
C HIS A 476 13.33 -8.58 -1.10
N LEU A 477 12.14 -7.97 -1.25
CA LEU A 477 10.99 -8.17 -0.38
C LEU A 477 9.71 -8.30 -1.20
N LEU A 478 8.96 -9.37 -0.95
CA LEU A 478 7.62 -9.61 -1.47
C LEU A 478 6.58 -9.30 -0.39
N ILE A 479 5.71 -8.34 -0.64
CA ILE A 479 4.61 -7.97 0.27
C ILE A 479 3.27 -8.38 -0.33
N PHE A 480 2.43 -9.06 0.45
CA PHE A 480 1.09 -9.48 0.05
C PHE A 480 0.01 -8.83 0.92
N ASN A 481 -0.77 -7.92 0.33
CA ASN A 481 -1.94 -7.30 0.94
C ASN A 481 -3.17 -7.48 0.04
N LEU A 482 -3.60 -8.73 -0.10
CA LEU A 482 -4.59 -9.20 -1.09
C LEU A 482 -5.86 -9.78 -0.44
N ALA A 483 -6.15 -9.39 0.80
CA ALA A 483 -7.21 -10.00 1.58
C ALA A 483 -8.42 -9.08 1.83
N GLY A 484 -8.42 -7.83 1.37
CA GLY A 484 -9.55 -6.92 1.58
C GLY A 484 -10.86 -7.48 1.04
N ASN A 485 -10.83 -8.03 -0.18
CA ASN A 485 -12.01 -8.67 -0.80
C ASN A 485 -12.38 -10.03 -0.17
N MET A 486 -11.43 -10.68 0.51
CA MET A 486 -11.63 -11.99 1.13
C MET A 486 -12.63 -11.91 2.29
N VAL A 487 -12.57 -10.84 3.10
CA VAL A 487 -13.38 -10.67 4.33
C VAL A 487 -14.88 -10.81 4.04
N GLY A 488 -15.38 -10.16 2.97
CA GLY A 488 -16.79 -10.23 2.59
C GLY A 488 -17.24 -11.58 2.03
N ARG A 489 -16.31 -12.44 1.59
CA ARG A 489 -16.59 -13.69 0.87
C ARG A 489 -16.20 -14.95 1.64
N LEU A 490 -15.40 -14.81 2.70
CA LEU A 490 -15.08 -15.89 3.60
C LEU A 490 -16.34 -16.29 4.38
N ASN A 491 -16.52 -17.60 4.56
CA ASN A 491 -17.40 -18.14 5.58
C ASN A 491 -16.51 -18.80 6.64
N PRO A 492 -16.28 -18.15 7.80
CA PRO A 492 -15.34 -18.66 8.81
C PRO A 492 -15.79 -20.00 9.41
N ASP A 493 -17.11 -20.22 9.52
CA ASP A 493 -17.70 -21.44 10.11
C ASP A 493 -17.60 -22.64 9.16
N SER A 494 -17.38 -22.40 7.86
CA SER A 494 -17.20 -23.45 6.86
C SER A 494 -15.74 -23.86 6.72
N SER A 495 -15.40 -25.08 7.17
CA SER A 495 -14.06 -25.68 6.96
C SER A 495 -13.67 -25.79 5.47
N VAL A 496 -14.65 -25.98 4.58
CA VAL A 496 -14.44 -25.98 3.13
C VAL A 496 -14.04 -24.59 2.63
N SER A 497 -14.74 -23.54 3.09
CA SER A 497 -14.42 -22.15 2.73
C SER A 497 -13.02 -21.76 3.22
N ARG A 498 -12.69 -22.03 4.49
CA ARG A 498 -11.36 -21.77 5.06
C ARG A 498 -10.25 -22.50 4.28
N ARG A 499 -10.41 -23.80 4.01
CA ARG A 499 -9.43 -24.59 3.22
C ARG A 499 -9.27 -24.05 1.81
N SER A 500 -10.36 -23.62 1.16
CA SER A 500 -10.33 -23.03 -0.18
C SER A 500 -9.52 -21.73 -0.20
N TRP A 501 -9.77 -20.81 0.74
CA TRP A 501 -9.02 -19.56 0.84
C TRP A 501 -7.56 -19.78 1.20
N LYS A 502 -7.26 -20.66 2.16
CA LYS A 502 -5.88 -21.08 2.48
C LYS A 502 -5.16 -21.58 1.23
N LYS A 503 -5.76 -22.51 0.49
CA LYS A 503 -5.19 -23.04 -0.75
C LYS A 503 -4.93 -21.95 -1.79
N ARG A 504 -5.87 -21.02 -2.00
CA ARG A 504 -5.70 -19.91 -2.95
C ARG A 504 -4.53 -19.00 -2.55
N ALA A 505 -4.39 -18.71 -1.26
CA ALA A 505 -3.32 -17.85 -0.75
C ALA A 505 -1.95 -18.52 -0.89
N LEU A 506 -1.80 -19.76 -0.41
CA LEU A 506 -0.57 -20.54 -0.54
C LEU A 506 -0.13 -20.64 -2.01
N GLN A 507 -1.05 -21.02 -2.91
CA GLN A 507 -0.75 -21.08 -4.35
C GLN A 507 -0.32 -19.73 -4.93
N THR A 508 -0.90 -18.62 -4.47
CA THR A 508 -0.51 -17.29 -4.95
C THR A 508 0.90 -16.93 -4.49
N ILE A 509 1.17 -17.10 -3.18
CA ILE A 509 2.47 -16.80 -2.56
C ILE A 509 3.56 -17.65 -3.20
N GLN A 510 3.38 -18.97 -3.29
CA GLN A 510 4.36 -19.90 -3.86
C GLN A 510 4.67 -19.60 -5.33
N ARG A 511 3.66 -19.25 -6.14
CA ARG A 511 3.88 -18.91 -7.57
C ARG A 511 4.71 -17.65 -7.74
N ILE A 512 4.52 -16.65 -6.88
CA ILE A 512 5.28 -15.39 -6.92
C ILE A 512 6.69 -15.61 -6.34
N LYS A 513 6.81 -16.27 -5.18
CA LYS A 513 8.11 -16.65 -4.57
C LYS A 513 8.97 -17.49 -5.50
N ALA A 514 8.39 -18.34 -6.34
CA ALA A 514 9.16 -19.12 -7.32
C ALA A 514 9.98 -18.26 -8.32
N GLY A 515 9.63 -16.99 -8.51
CA GLY A 515 10.44 -16.04 -9.31
C GLY A 515 11.51 -15.29 -8.51
N ALA A 516 11.42 -15.27 -7.18
CA ALA A 516 12.39 -14.64 -6.28
C ALA A 516 12.47 -15.45 -4.97
N PRO A 517 13.05 -16.66 -5.00
CA PRO A 517 13.04 -17.57 -3.84
C PRO A 517 13.83 -17.05 -2.65
N GLU A 518 14.84 -16.21 -2.90
CA GLU A 518 15.69 -15.56 -1.88
C GLU A 518 15.08 -14.27 -1.31
N ALA A 519 13.95 -13.79 -1.85
CA ALA A 519 13.32 -12.58 -1.34
C ALA A 519 12.67 -12.84 0.01
N ALA A 520 12.81 -11.88 0.92
CA ALA A 520 12.02 -11.84 2.14
C ALA A 520 10.52 -11.84 1.81
N CYS A 521 9.70 -12.33 2.75
CA CYS A 521 8.26 -12.42 2.55
C CYS A 521 7.49 -11.80 3.72
N LEU A 522 6.48 -10.97 3.40
CA LEU A 522 5.60 -10.33 4.36
C LEU A 522 4.15 -10.39 3.89
N VAL A 523 3.26 -10.89 4.75
CA VAL A 523 1.80 -10.83 4.55
C VAL A 523 1.24 -9.71 5.43
N ILE A 524 0.33 -8.90 4.88
CA ILE A 524 -0.32 -7.80 5.59
C ILE A 524 -1.82 -8.06 5.65
N SER A 525 -2.41 -7.92 6.85
CA SER A 525 -3.85 -8.04 7.04
C SER A 525 -4.64 -6.96 6.26
N PRO A 526 -5.94 -7.15 6.02
CA PRO A 526 -6.83 -6.05 5.65
C PRO A 526 -6.90 -4.99 6.75
N LEU A 527 -7.25 -3.77 6.35
CA LEU A 527 -7.74 -2.73 7.27
C LEU A 527 -8.98 -3.21 8.02
N ASP A 528 -9.37 -2.48 9.07
CA ASP A 528 -10.70 -2.65 9.64
C ASP A 528 -11.77 -2.44 8.57
N GLN A 529 -12.73 -3.35 8.51
CA GLN A 529 -13.88 -3.23 7.63
C GLN A 529 -15.11 -3.18 8.51
N GLY A 530 -15.79 -2.04 8.48
CA GLY A 530 -17.00 -1.82 9.22
C GLY A 530 -18.25 -2.35 8.52
N GLU A 531 -19.28 -2.58 9.31
CA GLU A 531 -20.67 -2.71 8.87
C GLU A 531 -21.59 -1.97 9.84
N ARG A 532 -22.80 -1.65 9.38
CA ARG A 532 -23.80 -0.99 10.23
C ARG A 532 -24.64 -2.04 10.94
N HIS A 533 -24.65 -1.99 12.26
CA HIS A 533 -25.50 -2.82 13.10
C HIS A 533 -26.19 -1.92 14.13
N ARG A 534 -27.53 -1.88 14.11
CA ARG A 534 -28.35 -1.03 14.98
C ARG A 534 -27.88 0.43 15.07
N GLY A 535 -27.63 1.03 13.90
CA GLY A 535 -27.18 2.43 13.79
C GLY A 535 -25.70 2.67 14.14
N GLN A 536 -25.02 1.71 14.76
CA GLN A 536 -23.60 1.79 15.09
C GLN A 536 -22.74 1.19 13.97
N ILE A 537 -21.50 1.67 13.86
CA ILE A 537 -20.50 1.06 12.97
C ILE A 537 -19.67 0.11 13.84
N ILE A 538 -19.76 -1.19 13.55
CA ILE A 538 -18.98 -2.24 14.20
C ILE A 538 -17.97 -2.83 13.21
N THR A 539 -16.92 -3.49 13.69
CA THR A 539 -16.09 -4.32 12.80
C THR A 539 -16.91 -5.48 12.29
N ARG A 540 -16.73 -5.85 11.01
CA ARG A 540 -17.37 -7.04 10.43
C ARG A 540 -16.98 -8.27 11.25
N PRO A 541 -17.93 -9.08 11.75
CA PRO A 541 -17.64 -10.27 12.54
C PRO A 541 -16.72 -11.28 11.84
N LYS A 542 -16.69 -11.25 10.50
CA LYS A 542 -15.84 -12.11 9.66
C LYS A 542 -14.38 -11.65 9.59
N LEU A 543 -14.05 -10.42 10.01
CA LEU A 543 -12.69 -9.88 9.88
C LEU A 543 -11.69 -10.57 10.84
N PRO A 544 -11.93 -10.68 12.15
CA PRO A 544 -11.00 -11.38 13.05
C PRO A 544 -10.63 -12.80 12.59
N PRO A 545 -11.57 -13.71 12.27
CA PRO A 545 -11.21 -15.06 11.82
C PRO A 545 -10.54 -15.06 10.43
N ALA A 546 -10.77 -14.03 9.60
CA ALA A 546 -10.02 -13.86 8.35
C ALA A 546 -8.55 -13.49 8.61
N ILE A 547 -8.28 -12.67 9.63
CA ILE A 547 -6.93 -12.28 10.05
C ILE A 547 -6.20 -13.49 10.63
N ASP A 548 -6.83 -14.29 11.48
CA ASP A 548 -6.26 -15.52 12.03
C ASP A 548 -5.84 -16.48 10.91
N LEU A 549 -6.71 -16.67 9.91
CA LEU A 549 -6.38 -17.51 8.74
C LEU A 549 -5.18 -16.97 7.96
N LEU A 550 -5.04 -15.65 7.79
CA LEU A 550 -3.88 -15.04 7.14
C LEU A 550 -2.60 -15.20 7.94
N ARG A 551 -2.71 -15.13 9.27
CA ARG A 551 -1.59 -15.36 10.18
C ARG A 551 -1.08 -16.80 10.07
N GLU A 552 -1.99 -17.78 10.01
CA GLU A 552 -1.65 -19.19 9.73
C GLU A 552 -0.98 -19.35 8.36
N ILE A 553 -1.48 -18.67 7.33
CA ILE A 553 -0.90 -18.72 5.97
C ILE A 553 0.51 -18.14 5.97
N ALA A 554 0.72 -17.01 6.64
CA ALA A 554 2.03 -16.38 6.74
C ALA A 554 3.04 -17.33 7.43
N ALA A 555 2.64 -17.92 8.56
CA ALA A 555 3.46 -18.91 9.25
C ALA A 555 3.79 -20.13 8.36
N ALA A 556 2.80 -20.68 7.65
CA ALA A 556 3.00 -21.84 6.77
C ALA A 556 3.95 -21.58 5.59
N GLU A 557 4.05 -20.34 5.11
CA GLU A 557 4.94 -19.94 4.01
C GLU A 557 6.27 -19.34 4.49
N GLY A 558 6.51 -19.31 5.81
CA GLY A 558 7.68 -18.69 6.42
C GLY A 558 7.74 -17.17 6.20
N CYS A 559 6.59 -16.53 5.97
CA CYS A 559 6.47 -15.09 5.79
C CYS A 559 6.26 -14.41 7.14
N ALA A 560 6.82 -13.22 7.31
CA ALA A 560 6.43 -12.33 8.39
C ALA A 560 4.96 -11.87 8.23
N PHE A 561 4.36 -11.33 9.29
CA PHE A 561 2.99 -10.83 9.28
C PHE A 561 2.87 -9.45 9.92
N TRP A 562 2.11 -8.55 9.32
CA TRP A 562 1.81 -7.25 9.91
C TRP A 562 0.31 -6.98 9.95
N ASP A 563 -0.20 -6.74 11.16
CA ASP A 563 -1.63 -6.54 11.42
C ASP A 563 -2.02 -5.06 11.33
N THR A 564 -2.58 -4.68 10.18
CA THR A 564 -3.10 -3.32 9.96
C THR A 564 -4.40 -3.06 10.70
N TRP A 565 -5.19 -4.08 11.05
CA TRP A 565 -6.42 -3.90 11.82
C TRP A 565 -6.09 -3.47 13.24
N LEU A 566 -5.16 -4.16 13.90
CA LEU A 566 -4.64 -3.73 15.19
C LEU A 566 -3.86 -2.42 15.08
N ALA A 567 -3.20 -2.13 13.95
CA ALA A 567 -2.56 -0.84 13.73
C ALA A 567 -3.56 0.32 13.57
N MET A 568 -4.77 0.05 13.09
CA MET A 568 -5.86 1.03 13.14
C MET A 568 -6.41 1.25 14.55
N GLY A 569 -6.27 0.25 15.42
CA GLY A 569 -6.75 0.24 16.79
C GLY A 569 -7.74 -0.88 17.11
N GLY A 570 -7.82 -1.91 16.25
CA GLY A 570 -8.62 -3.11 16.46
C GLY A 570 -10.12 -2.91 16.27
N GLU A 571 -10.90 -3.62 17.08
CA GLU A 571 -12.36 -3.62 17.06
C GLU A 571 -12.97 -2.20 17.03
N GLY A 572 -13.86 -1.96 16.08
CA GLY A 572 -14.55 -0.69 15.87
C GLY A 572 -13.64 0.47 15.44
N SER A 573 -12.39 0.21 15.03
CA SER A 573 -11.46 1.26 14.65
C SER A 573 -11.90 2.01 13.39
N MET A 574 -12.62 1.40 12.45
CA MET A 574 -13.20 2.07 11.29
C MET A 574 -14.22 3.13 11.70
N ALA A 575 -15.02 2.89 12.74
CA ALA A 575 -15.94 3.89 13.29
C ALA A 575 -15.16 5.12 13.80
N LYS A 576 -14.11 4.87 14.61
CA LYS A 576 -13.23 5.91 15.17
C LYS A 576 -12.50 6.69 14.06
N TRP A 577 -12.01 5.99 13.04
CA TRP A 577 -11.32 6.58 11.90
C TRP A 577 -12.28 7.41 11.05
N ARG A 578 -13.49 6.92 10.78
CA ARG A 578 -14.51 7.68 10.05
C ARG A 578 -14.91 8.95 10.79
N ALA A 579 -15.09 8.90 12.12
CA ALA A 579 -15.38 10.08 12.94
C ALA A 579 -14.29 11.16 12.80
N LYS A 580 -13.03 10.75 12.59
CA LYS A 580 -11.88 11.64 12.34
C LYS A 580 -11.66 11.99 10.86
N ARG A 581 -12.60 11.68 9.96
CA ARG A 581 -12.48 11.85 8.49
C ARG A 581 -11.30 11.08 7.86
N LEU A 582 -10.88 9.99 8.52
CA LEU A 582 -9.82 9.09 8.06
C LEU A 582 -10.40 7.84 7.37
N GLY A 583 -11.60 7.40 7.73
CA GLY A 583 -12.34 6.34 7.04
C GLY A 583 -13.20 6.88 5.90
N TRP A 584 -13.42 6.07 4.86
CA TRP A 584 -14.35 6.38 3.78
C TRP A 584 -15.80 5.98 4.13
N SER A 585 -16.77 6.44 3.34
CA SER A 585 -18.20 6.20 3.60
C SER A 585 -18.63 4.75 3.38
N ASP A 586 -17.85 3.97 2.63
CA ASP A 586 -18.09 2.54 2.39
C ASP A 586 -17.68 1.63 3.56
N LEU A 587 -17.07 2.21 4.61
CA LEU A 587 -16.57 1.50 5.80
C LEU A 587 -15.51 0.43 5.49
N ILE A 588 -14.89 0.44 4.32
CA ILE A 588 -13.85 -0.52 3.92
C ILE A 588 -12.56 0.22 3.62
N HIS A 589 -12.63 1.33 2.88
CA HIS A 589 -11.47 2.10 2.49
C HIS A 589 -11.23 3.28 3.43
N VAL A 590 -10.04 3.87 3.34
CA VAL A 590 -9.66 5.05 4.10
C VAL A 590 -9.41 6.24 3.18
N SER A 591 -9.51 7.46 3.73
CA SER A 591 -9.19 8.69 3.01
C SER A 591 -7.69 8.79 2.74
N LYS A 592 -7.26 9.75 1.91
CA LYS A 592 -5.83 10.03 1.70
C LYS A 592 -5.07 10.27 3.02
N ARG A 593 -5.70 10.94 3.99
CA ARG A 593 -5.12 11.15 5.33
C ARG A 593 -5.00 9.83 6.09
N GLY A 594 -6.00 8.95 6.00
CA GLY A 594 -5.95 7.62 6.60
C GLY A 594 -4.85 6.75 5.98
N HIS A 595 -4.70 6.75 4.65
CA HIS A 595 -3.60 6.06 3.99
C HIS A 595 -2.22 6.54 4.46
N ARG A 596 -2.00 7.86 4.57
CA ARG A 596 -0.75 8.41 5.10
C ARG A 596 -0.47 7.97 6.53
N ALA A 597 -1.48 8.01 7.39
CA ALA A 597 -1.35 7.54 8.77
C ALA A 597 -0.94 6.06 8.83
N MET A 598 -1.57 5.22 8.01
CA MET A 598 -1.22 3.80 7.93
C MET A 598 0.19 3.58 7.38
N GLY A 599 0.60 4.34 6.35
CA GLY A 599 1.96 4.26 5.80
C GLY A 599 3.05 4.66 6.79
N HIS A 600 2.77 5.63 7.66
CA HIS A 600 3.67 5.99 8.76
C HIS A 600 3.82 4.88 9.80
N LEU A 601 2.71 4.29 10.24
CA LEU A 601 2.74 3.14 11.17
C LEU A 601 3.51 1.97 10.57
N PHE A 602 3.35 1.74 9.26
CA PHE A 602 4.06 0.65 8.59
C PHE A 602 5.57 0.92 8.49
N ALA A 603 5.94 2.15 8.11
CA ALA A 603 7.34 2.54 8.06
C ALA A 603 8.02 2.45 9.42
N ASP A 604 7.33 2.87 10.49
CA ASP A 604 7.84 2.72 11.86
C ASP A 604 8.09 1.26 12.22
N ALA A 605 7.17 0.36 11.85
CA ALA A 605 7.30 -1.06 12.11
C ALA A 605 8.50 -1.68 11.37
N ILE A 606 8.68 -1.38 10.08
CA ILE A 606 9.81 -1.87 9.27
C ILE A 606 11.14 -1.33 9.82
N ILE A 607 11.21 -0.02 10.10
CA ILE A 607 12.45 0.63 10.57
C ILE A 607 12.85 0.10 11.95
N ALA A 608 11.90 -0.01 12.89
CA ALA A 608 12.19 -0.56 14.21
C ALA A 608 12.62 -2.03 14.13
N GLN A 609 12.00 -2.81 13.23
CA GLN A 609 12.39 -4.21 13.03
C GLN A 609 13.79 -4.34 12.43
N TYR A 610 14.19 -3.44 11.53
CA TYR A 610 15.55 -3.35 11.02
C TYR A 610 16.56 -2.96 12.12
N GLN A 611 16.21 -2.00 12.98
CA GLN A 611 17.05 -1.60 14.13
C GLN A 611 17.21 -2.73 15.15
N ASP A 612 16.16 -3.52 15.34
CA ASP A 612 16.21 -4.76 16.13
C ASP A 612 17.14 -5.78 15.49
N TRP A 613 17.01 -6.00 14.18
CA TRP A 613 17.86 -6.91 13.42
C TRP A 613 19.35 -6.54 13.51
N LEU A 614 19.71 -5.26 13.39
CA LEU A 614 21.09 -4.76 13.52
C LEU A 614 21.71 -5.06 14.90
N ARG A 615 20.93 -4.92 15.97
CA ARG A 615 21.38 -5.20 17.34
C ARG A 615 21.46 -6.70 17.63
N LEU A 616 20.67 -7.50 16.93
CA LEU A 616 20.66 -8.95 17.07
C LEU A 616 21.81 -9.64 16.31
N ASP A 617 22.36 -9.06 15.25
CA ASP A 617 23.39 -9.64 14.33
C ASP A 617 24.76 -10.03 14.97
N GLY A 618 24.85 -10.09 16.31
CA GLY A 618 25.98 -10.64 17.07
C GLY A 618 25.67 -11.98 17.77
N PRO A 619 26.48 -12.41 18.77
CA PRO A 619 26.22 -13.60 19.60
C PRO A 619 24.83 -13.62 20.26
N GLY A 620 24.16 -12.48 20.35
CA GLY A 620 22.81 -12.30 20.88
C GLY A 620 21.68 -12.94 20.04
N ARG A 621 21.82 -13.13 18.72
CA ARG A 621 20.73 -13.71 17.89
C ARG A 621 20.41 -15.15 18.28
N VAL A 622 21.45 -15.96 18.49
CA VAL A 622 21.33 -17.38 18.88
C VAL A 622 20.79 -17.51 20.31
N ARG A 623 21.17 -16.60 21.22
CA ARG A 623 20.70 -16.60 22.61
C ARG A 623 19.26 -16.12 22.75
N HIS A 624 18.87 -15.05 22.06
CA HIS A 624 17.48 -14.57 22.03
C HIS A 624 16.54 -15.62 21.43
N TYR A 625 16.97 -16.33 20.37
CA TYR A 625 16.18 -17.41 19.78
C TYR A 625 15.95 -18.57 20.75
N ARG A 626 16.99 -19.01 21.47
CA ARG A 626 16.86 -20.04 22.52
C ARG A 626 15.94 -19.59 23.65
N TRP A 627 16.00 -18.31 24.03
CA TRP A 627 15.12 -17.73 25.05
C TRP A 627 13.66 -17.70 24.60
N VAL A 628 13.36 -17.17 23.40
CA VAL A 628 11.98 -17.12 22.87
C VAL A 628 11.38 -18.52 22.69
N GLN A 629 12.15 -19.48 22.18
CA GLN A 629 11.66 -20.86 22.05
C GLN A 629 11.41 -21.52 23.41
N ALA A 630 12.27 -21.29 24.41
CA ALA A 630 12.08 -21.84 25.76
C ALA A 630 10.88 -21.20 26.48
N GLU A 631 10.66 -19.89 26.31
CA GLU A 631 9.54 -19.19 26.95
C GLU A 631 8.19 -19.53 26.29
N VAL A 632 8.18 -19.76 24.98
CA VAL A 632 6.97 -20.15 24.22
C VAL A 632 6.67 -21.65 24.35
N ALA A 633 7.67 -22.51 24.55
CA ALA A 633 7.45 -23.93 24.82
C ALA A 633 7.06 -24.22 26.28
N GLY A 634 7.28 -23.27 27.19
CA GLY A 634 6.95 -23.35 28.62
C GLY A 634 5.61 -22.71 29.02
N ARG A 635 4.82 -22.21 28.06
CA ARG A 635 3.46 -21.71 28.22
C ARG A 635 2.52 -22.54 27.35
#